data_AF-A0A8T4P626-F1
#
_entry.id   AF-A0A8T4P626-F1
#
_cell.length_a   1.000
_cell.length_b   1.000
_cell.length_c   1.000
_cell.angle_alpha   90.00
_cell.angle_beta   90.00
_cell.angle_gamma   90.00
#
_symmetry.space_group_name_H-M   'P 1'
#
loop_
_entity.id
_entity.type
_entity.pdbx_description
1 polymer ?
#
loop_
_entity_poly.entity_id
_entity_poly.type
_entity_poly.pdbx_seq_one_letter_code
_entity_poly.pdbx_strand_id
1 'polypeptide(L)' 'MTELKLSCSSCKQSIINVGGTTQFLCPNCSKTTIIRCKHCRKIVAKYKCHECGFEGPN' A
#
# COMPACT_ATOMS: atom_id res chain seq x y z
N MET A 1 7.97 3.48 23.14
CA MET A 1 8.03 2.54 22.00
C MET A 1 7.20 3.16 20.88
N THR A 2 7.85 3.73 19.87
CA THR A 2 7.20 4.56 18.86
C THR A 2 6.49 3.65 17.86
N GLU A 3 5.18 3.46 18.02
CA GLU A 3 4.34 2.74 17.06
C GLU A 3 4.32 3.51 15.73
N LEU A 4 5.17 3.07 14.79
CA LEU A 4 5.14 3.51 13.40
C LEU A 4 3.87 2.97 12.72
N LYS A 5 2.74 3.65 12.90
CA LYS A 5 1.47 3.36 12.21
C LYS A 5 1.59 3.72 10.73
N LEU A 6 2.08 2.80 9.91
CA LEU A 6 1.96 2.93 8.44
C LEU A 6 0.55 2.50 8.01
N SER A 7 -0.11 3.27 7.15
CA SER A 7 -1.47 2.95 6.66
C SER A 7 -1.40 2.24 5.31
N CYS A 8 -2.07 1.09 5.15
CA CYS A 8 -2.11 0.41 3.86
C CYS A 8 -3.06 1.11 2.87
N SER A 9 -2.64 1.33 1.63
CA SER A 9 -3.46 1.97 0.58
C SER A 9 -4.70 1.16 0.18
N SER A 10 -4.70 -0.17 0.35
CA SER A 10 -5.85 -1.04 0.00
C SER A 10 -6.82 -1.22 1.16
N CYS A 11 -6.32 -1.61 2.34
CA CYS A 11 -7.16 -2.01 3.47
C CYS A 11 -7.38 -0.88 4.48
N LYS A 12 -6.68 0.26 4.35
CA LYS A 12 -6.62 1.37 5.33
C LYS A 12 -6.29 0.95 6.76
N GLN A 13 -5.89 -0.30 6.97
CA GLN A 13 -5.47 -0.82 8.26
C GLN A 13 -4.08 -0.28 8.62
N SER A 14 -3.93 0.03 9.90
CA SER A 14 -2.68 0.34 10.56
C SER A 14 -1.77 -0.89 10.55
N ILE A 15 -0.63 -0.76 9.88
CA ILE A 15 0.44 -1.74 9.83
C ILE A 15 1.18 -1.66 11.17
N ILE A 16 0.94 -2.66 12.02
CA ILE A 16 1.54 -2.79 13.35
C ILE A 16 2.93 -3.43 13.28
N ASN A 17 3.22 -4.17 12.21
CA ASN A 17 4.48 -4.88 11.99
C ASN A 17 5.01 -4.61 10.58
N VAL A 18 6.13 -3.90 10.50
CA VAL A 18 6.80 -3.52 9.23
C VAL A 18 7.40 -4.74 8.50
N GLY A 19 7.55 -5.88 9.18
CA GLY A 19 8.20 -7.12 8.70
C GLY A 19 7.49 -7.89 7.57
N GLY A 20 6.71 -7.22 6.75
CA GLY A 20 6.05 -7.81 5.58
C GLY A 20 5.35 -6.78 4.70
N THR A 21 5.66 -5.50 4.87
CA THR A 21 5.06 -4.43 4.08
C THR A 21 5.98 -4.05 2.94
N THR A 22 5.38 -3.82 1.78
CA THR A 22 6.10 -3.37 0.59
C THR A 22 5.69 -1.93 0.32
N GLN A 23 6.67 -1.11 -0.01
CA GLN A 23 6.50 0.28 -0.36
C GLN A 23 7.09 0.43 -1.74
N PHE A 24 6.33 0.96 -2.67
CA PHE A 24 6.80 1.21 -4.03
C PHE A 24 6.10 2.44 -4.59
N LEU A 25 6.79 3.14 -5.49
CA LEU A 25 6.20 4.26 -6.21
C LEU A 25 5.19 3.73 -7.22
N CYS A 26 4.11 4.49 -7.44
CA CYS A 26 3.13 4.14 -8.46
C CYS A 26 3.84 3.94 -9.81
N PRO A 27 3.65 2.79 -10.50
CA PRO A 27 4.32 2.51 -11.77
C PRO A 27 3.82 3.42 -12.91
N ASN A 28 2.64 4.02 -12.75
CA ASN A 28 2.04 4.86 -13.78
C ASN A 28 2.52 6.32 -13.69
N CYS A 29 2.52 6.90 -12.49
CA CYS A 29 2.85 8.32 -12.31
C CYS A 29 4.11 8.59 -11.50
N SER A 30 4.63 7.60 -10.76
CA SER A 30 5.77 7.74 -9.84
C SER A 30 5.69 8.91 -8.85
N LYS A 31 4.50 9.50 -8.65
CA LYS A 31 4.25 10.63 -7.75
C LYS A 31 3.74 10.21 -6.37
N THR A 32 3.09 9.05 -6.29
CA THR A 32 2.51 8.53 -5.04
C THR A 32 3.25 7.28 -4.60
N THR A 33 3.54 7.19 -3.30
CA THR A 33 4.09 5.98 -2.67
C THR A 33 2.93 5.09 -2.24
N ILE A 34 2.84 3.91 -2.85
CA ILE A 34 1.87 2.89 -2.52
C ILE A 34 2.47 1.99 -1.43
N ILE A 35 1.78 1.87 -0.30
CA ILE A 35 2.17 1.01 0.81
C ILE A 35 1.18 -0.14 0.91
N ARG A 36 1.67 -1.36 0.74
CA ARG A 36 0.84 -2.58 0.80
C ARG A 36 1.30 -3.50 1.91
N CYS A 37 0.35 -3.89 2.76
CA CYS A 37 0.59 -4.91 3.78
C CYS A 37 0.60 -6.32 3.17
N LYS A 38 1.26 -7.26 3.85
CA LYS A 38 1.35 -8.66 3.42
C LYS A 38 -0.02 -9.29 3.15
N HIS A 39 -1.03 -8.95 3.96
CA HIS A 39 -2.39 -9.47 3.81
C HIS A 39 -3.02 -9.01 2.50
N CYS A 40 -3.07 -7.69 2.27
CA CYS A 40 -3.58 -7.11 1.03
C CYS A 40 -2.80 -7.60 -0.20
N ARG A 41 -1.50 -7.90 -0.06
CA ARG A 41 -0.69 -8.53 -1.12
C ARG A 41 -1.08 -10.00 -1.38
N LYS A 42 -1.36 -10.79 -0.33
CA LYS A 42 -1.84 -12.18 -0.44
C LYS A 42 -3.20 -12.30 -1.14
N ILE A 43 -4.12 -11.40 -0.83
CA ILE A 43 -5.46 -11.40 -1.43
C ILE A 43 -5.53 -10.60 -2.73
N VAL A 44 -4.38 -10.11 -3.22
CA VAL A 44 -4.30 -9.29 -4.44
C VAL A 44 -5.31 -8.14 -4.41
N ALA A 45 -5.40 -7.46 -3.26
CA ALA A 45 -6.38 -6.39 -3.09
C ALA A 45 -6.14 -5.30 -4.13
N LYS A 46 -7.21 -4.75 -4.69
CA LYS A 46 -7.05 -3.61 -5.60
C LYS A 46 -6.50 -2.43 -4.82
N TYR A 47 -5.63 -1.64 -5.43
CA TYR A 47 -5.25 -0.33 -4.89
C TYR A 47 -5.47 0.71 -5.97
N LYS A 48 -5.89 1.91 -5.54
CA LYS A 48 -6.08 3.05 -6.42
C LYS A 48 -5.08 4.13 -6.08
N CYS A 49 -4.36 4.60 -7.08
CA CYS A 49 -3.54 5.78 -6.96
C CYS A 49 -4.43 7.02 -7.01
N HIS A 50 -4.34 7.92 -6.02
CA HIS A 50 -5.08 9.18 -6.01
C HIS A 50 -4.60 10.19 -7.06
N GLU A 51 -3.33 10.12 -7.47
CA GLU A 51 -2.74 11.09 -8.41
C GLU A 51 -3.11 10.84 -9.87
N CYS A 52 -3.11 9.57 -10.30
CA CYS A 52 -3.33 9.21 -11.70
C CYS A 52 -4.59 8.37 -11.93
N GLY A 53 -5.32 8.04 -10.87
CA GLY A 53 -6.48 7.15 -10.95
C GLY A 53 -6.13 5.70 -11.30
N PHE A 54 -4.84 5.35 -11.39
CA PHE A 54 -4.40 3.98 -11.70
C PHE A 54 -4.93 3.03 -10.63
N GLU A 55 -5.83 2.15 -11.05
CA GLU A 55 -6.25 1.01 -10.27
C GLU A 55 -5.34 -0.14 -10.68
N GLY A 56 -4.55 -0.62 -9.71
CA GLY A 56 -3.67 -1.77 -9.87
C GLY A 56 -4.29 -3.00 -9.20
N PRO A 57 -4.83 -3.93 -10.00
CA PRO A 57 -5.24 -5.23 -9.50
C PRO A 57 -4.74 -6.34 -10.42
N ASN A 58 -3.69 -7.04 -10.00
CA ASN A 58 -3.51 -8.49 -10.18
C ASN A 58 -2.10 -8.88 -9.70
#